data_AF-A0A954I1Q2-F1
#
_entry.id   AF-A0A954I1Q2-F1
#
_cell.length_a   1.000
_cell.length_b   1.000
_cell.length_c   1.000
_cell.angle_alpha   90.00
_cell.angle_beta   90.00
_cell.angle_gamma   90.00
#
_symmetry.space_group_name_H-M   'P 1'
#
loop_
_entity.id
_entity.type
_entity.pdbx_description
1 polymer ?
#
loop_
_entity_poly.entity_id
_entity_poly.type
_entity_poly.pdbx_seq_one_letter_code
_entity_poly.pdbx_strand_id
1 'polypeptide(L)'
;LFRWDNHIEPAVHEPLVSSVDVVPTILAAAGLASEIPDLPGHNLLPSATGAEPLEDRPVFGEIYPGDATTLGHPSGDIAYRWVRRGEYKLIVPQAHNGQPPWGDYLAEPALFNVVHDPQEQHNLIGDRSDASLQAELQTLLDDWWQPGNDAAVQRPTID
;
A
#
# COMPACT_ATOMS: atom_id res chain seq x y z
N LEU A 1 -12.47 -4.69 -10.12
CA LEU A 1 -13.82 -4.46 -10.68
C LEU A 1 -14.83 -4.93 -9.67
N PHE A 2 -15.76 -4.06 -9.26
CA PHE A 2 -16.97 -4.48 -8.54
C PHE A 2 -18.15 -4.45 -9.49
N ARG A 3 -18.98 -5.48 -9.41
CA ARG A 3 -20.24 -5.58 -10.14
C ARG A 3 -21.28 -6.15 -9.18
N TRP A 4 -22.35 -5.40 -8.98
CA TRP A 4 -23.50 -5.84 -8.22
C TRP A 4 -24.76 -5.35 -8.92
N ASP A 5 -25.44 -6.28 -9.59
CA ASP A 5 -26.59 -5.96 -10.43
C ASP A 5 -27.69 -5.28 -9.59
N ASN A 6 -28.20 -4.14 -10.08
CA ASN A 6 -29.18 -3.27 -9.42
C ASN A 6 -28.70 -2.52 -8.16
N HIS A 7 -27.40 -2.58 -7.85
CA HIS A 7 -26.80 -1.84 -6.72
C HIS A 7 -25.65 -0.93 -7.13
N ILE A 8 -24.85 -1.34 -8.13
CA ILE A 8 -23.69 -0.60 -8.62
C ILE A 8 -23.93 -0.25 -10.08
N GLU A 9 -23.98 1.05 -10.37
CA GLU A 9 -23.98 1.57 -11.73
C GLU A 9 -22.54 1.59 -12.30
N PRO A 10 -22.36 1.42 -13.62
CA PRO A 10 -21.04 1.50 -14.23
C PRO A 10 -20.39 2.88 -14.03
N ALA A 11 -19.22 2.90 -13.39
CA ALA A 11 -18.42 4.10 -13.18
C ALA A 11 -16.91 3.77 -13.14
N VAL A 12 -16.09 4.81 -13.29
CA VAL A 12 -14.63 4.76 -13.09
C VAL A 12 -14.29 5.70 -11.95
N HIS A 13 -13.48 5.21 -11.01
CA HIS A 13 -12.96 6.00 -9.90
C HIS A 13 -11.43 6.03 -10.02
N GLU A 14 -10.87 7.23 -10.08
CA GLU A 14 -9.42 7.45 -10.19
C GLU A 14 -8.63 7.36 -8.86
N PRO A 15 -9.18 7.74 -7.69
CA PRO A 15 -8.46 7.66 -6.43
C PRO A 15 -8.00 6.23 -6.07
N LEU A 16 -6.92 6.16 -5.29
CA LEU A 16 -6.23 4.91 -5.00
C LEU A 16 -7.02 4.01 -4.04
N VAL A 17 -7.05 2.71 -4.37
CA VAL A 17 -7.58 1.63 -3.51
C VAL A 17 -6.51 0.56 -3.32
N SER A 18 -6.68 -0.28 -2.31
CA SER A 18 -5.79 -1.39 -2.00
C SER A 18 -6.55 -2.71 -1.96
N SER A 19 -5.86 -3.82 -2.20
CA SER A 19 -6.46 -5.16 -2.10
C SER A 19 -7.01 -5.45 -0.69
N VAL A 20 -6.45 -4.83 0.35
CA VAL A 20 -6.95 -4.96 1.73
C VAL A 20 -8.35 -4.37 1.92
N ASP A 21 -8.81 -3.50 1.02
CA ASP A 21 -10.14 -2.89 1.05
C ASP A 21 -11.26 -3.88 0.67
N VAL A 22 -10.90 -4.98 0.00
CA VAL A 22 -11.89 -5.95 -0.51
C VAL A 22 -12.66 -6.61 0.62
N VAL A 23 -11.97 -7.03 1.69
CA VAL A 23 -12.60 -7.71 2.83
C VAL A 23 -13.63 -6.83 3.54
N PRO A 24 -13.31 -5.61 4.03
CA PRO A 24 -14.31 -4.75 4.68
C PRO A 24 -15.45 -4.37 3.74
N THR A 25 -15.20 -4.24 2.43
CA THR A 25 -16.25 -3.99 1.43
C THR A 25 -17.24 -5.15 1.33
N ILE A 26 -16.74 -6.40 1.26
CA ILE A 26 -17.58 -7.60 1.19
C ILE A 26 -18.38 -7.79 2.48
N LEU A 27 -17.75 -7.59 3.65
CA LEU A 27 -18.44 -7.68 4.94
C LEU A 27 -19.57 -6.65 5.05
N ALA A 28 -19.34 -5.41 4.62
CA ALA A 28 -20.38 -4.40 4.57
C ALA A 28 -21.53 -4.79 3.64
N ALA A 29 -21.23 -5.29 2.44
CA ALA A 29 -22.25 -5.79 1.51
C ALA A 29 -23.07 -6.95 2.08
N ALA A 30 -22.47 -7.79 2.93
CA ALA A 30 -23.13 -8.90 3.62
C ALA A 30 -23.88 -8.48 4.89
N GLY A 31 -23.79 -7.22 5.33
CA GLY A 31 -24.36 -6.77 6.61
C GLY A 31 -23.57 -7.25 7.84
N LEU A 32 -22.29 -7.58 7.67
CA LEU A 32 -21.40 -8.15 8.69
C LEU A 32 -20.19 -7.25 9.02
N ALA A 33 -20.26 -5.94 8.70
CA ALA A 33 -19.14 -5.03 8.89
C ALA A 33 -18.63 -4.95 10.34
N SER A 34 -19.50 -5.19 11.33
CA SER A 34 -19.16 -5.15 12.76
C SER A 34 -18.53 -6.43 13.30
N GLU A 35 -18.55 -7.53 12.54
CA GLU A 35 -18.09 -8.84 13.04
C GLU A 35 -16.57 -8.97 13.10
N ILE A 36 -15.86 -8.18 12.29
CA ILE A 36 -14.39 -8.16 12.26
C ILE A 36 -13.95 -6.69 12.35
N PRO A 37 -13.73 -6.17 13.57
CA PRO A 37 -13.27 -4.80 13.76
C PRO A 37 -11.81 -4.64 13.31
N ASP A 38 -11.39 -3.38 13.17
CA ASP A 38 -9.98 -2.98 12.99
C ASP A 38 -9.27 -3.57 11.74
N LEU A 39 -10.04 -3.91 10.70
CA LEU A 39 -9.48 -4.27 9.40
C LEU A 39 -8.67 -3.09 8.83
N PRO A 40 -7.50 -3.34 8.21
CA PRO A 40 -6.62 -2.29 7.68
C PRO A 40 -7.18 -1.60 6.42
N GLY A 41 -8.16 -2.21 5.76
CA GLY A 41 -8.76 -1.69 4.54
C GLY A 41 -9.98 -0.80 4.77
N HIS A 42 -10.37 -0.08 3.73
CA HIS A 42 -11.54 0.80 3.74
C HIS A 42 -12.74 0.11 3.07
N ASN A 43 -13.95 0.33 3.57
CA ASN A 43 -15.16 -0.10 2.89
C ASN A 43 -15.41 0.80 1.67
N LEU A 44 -15.32 0.22 0.47
CA LEU A 44 -15.49 0.92 -0.80
C LEU A 44 -16.95 0.95 -1.29
N LEU A 45 -17.88 0.29 -0.58
CA LEU A 45 -19.27 0.17 -1.02
C LEU A 45 -19.97 1.53 -1.18
N PRO A 46 -19.82 2.53 -0.27
CA PRO A 46 -20.42 3.85 -0.46
C PRO A 46 -19.97 4.53 -1.75
N SER A 47 -18.70 4.42 -2.12
CA SER A 47 -18.20 4.95 -3.38
C SER A 47 -18.62 4.14 -4.59
N ALA A 48 -18.63 2.81 -4.47
CA ALA A 48 -19.04 1.92 -5.55
C ALA A 48 -20.53 2.08 -5.92
N THR A 49 -21.39 2.45 -4.97
CA THR A 49 -22.82 2.73 -5.23
C THR A 49 -23.09 4.19 -5.58
N GLY A 50 -22.06 5.05 -5.61
CA GLY A 50 -22.18 6.48 -5.88
C GLY A 50 -22.80 7.29 -4.73
N ALA A 51 -22.91 6.73 -3.53
CA ALA A 51 -23.42 7.43 -2.36
C ALA A 51 -22.41 8.49 -1.84
N GLU A 52 -21.12 8.20 -1.95
CA GLU A 52 -20.03 9.06 -1.48
C GLU A 52 -18.87 9.09 -2.48
N PRO A 53 -18.14 10.20 -2.64
CA PRO A 53 -16.92 10.20 -3.44
C PRO A 53 -15.85 9.32 -2.79
N LEU A 54 -14.95 8.76 -3.59
CA LEU A 54 -13.77 8.08 -3.07
C LEU A 54 -12.72 9.14 -2.71
N GLU A 55 -12.20 9.09 -1.49
CA GLU A 55 -11.16 10.03 -1.03
C GLU A 55 -9.78 9.65 -1.57
N ASP A 56 -8.94 10.65 -1.82
CA ASP A 56 -7.52 10.42 -2.10
C ASP A 56 -6.79 10.04 -0.81
N ARG A 57 -5.96 9.00 -0.89
CA ARG A 57 -5.20 8.47 0.25
C ARG A 57 -3.91 7.82 -0.23
N PRO A 58 -2.87 7.76 0.62
CA PRO A 58 -1.72 6.92 0.33
C PRO A 58 -2.11 5.44 0.36
N VAL A 59 -1.53 4.66 -0.54
CA VAL A 59 -1.54 3.19 -0.47
C VAL A 59 -0.13 2.68 -0.26
N PHE A 60 -0.02 1.60 0.50
CA PHE A 60 1.25 1.04 0.93
C PHE A 60 1.39 -0.39 0.47
N GLY A 61 2.62 -0.87 0.43
CA GLY A 61 2.87 -2.29 0.31
C GLY A 61 4.30 -2.66 0.59
N GLU A 62 4.48 -3.98 0.62
CA GLU A 62 5.73 -4.65 0.93
C GLU A 62 5.96 -5.73 -0.11
N ILE A 63 7.23 -6.04 -0.35
CA ILE A 63 7.65 -7.08 -1.27
C ILE A 63 8.64 -7.97 -0.53
N TYR A 64 8.40 -9.28 -0.61
CA TYR A 64 9.18 -10.31 0.06
C TYR A 64 9.65 -11.36 -0.96
N PRO A 65 10.70 -12.13 -0.64
CA PRO A 65 10.96 -13.43 -1.24
C PRO A 65 9.74 -14.37 -1.14
N GLY A 66 9.76 -15.44 -1.92
CA GLY A 66 8.69 -16.44 -1.91
C GLY A 66 8.66 -17.35 -0.68
N ASP A 67 9.66 -17.26 0.19
CA ASP A 67 9.83 -17.99 1.43
C ASP A 67 10.05 -17.04 2.62
N ALA A 68 9.72 -17.52 3.82
CA ALA A 68 9.96 -16.81 5.07
C ALA A 68 11.03 -17.54 5.88
N THR A 69 12.04 -16.82 6.32
CA THR A 69 13.10 -17.33 7.20
C THR A 69 12.55 -17.64 8.58
N THR A 70 11.63 -16.82 9.11
CA THR A 70 10.98 -17.05 10.39
C THR A 70 9.54 -16.52 10.39
N LEU A 71 8.60 -17.38 10.81
CA LEU A 71 7.18 -17.01 10.89
C LEU A 71 6.96 -15.88 11.91
N GLY A 72 6.17 -14.88 11.52
CA GLY A 72 5.83 -13.74 12.37
C GLY A 72 6.90 -12.66 12.46
N HIS A 73 8.00 -12.79 11.69
CA HIS A 73 9.11 -11.83 11.66
C HIS A 73 9.35 -11.26 10.25
N PRO A 74 8.34 -10.59 9.65
CA PRO A 74 8.43 -10.12 8.27
C PRO A 74 9.62 -9.19 8.03
N SER A 75 10.00 -8.38 9.03
CA SER A 75 11.14 -7.46 8.89
C SER A 75 12.47 -8.14 8.56
N GLY A 76 12.63 -9.43 8.87
CA GLY A 76 13.85 -10.19 8.56
C GLY A 76 14.01 -10.55 7.08
N ASP A 77 12.93 -10.55 6.30
CA ASP A 77 12.92 -11.03 4.91
C ASP A 77 12.45 -9.95 3.92
N ILE A 78 11.92 -8.81 4.39
CA ILE A 78 11.39 -7.78 3.50
C ILE A 78 12.46 -7.29 2.52
N ALA A 79 12.13 -7.24 1.23
CA ALA A 79 13.00 -6.70 0.20
C ALA A 79 12.73 -5.22 -0.06
N TYR A 80 11.46 -4.82 -0.12
CA TYR A 80 11.08 -3.44 -0.40
C TYR A 80 9.83 -3.05 0.37
N ARG A 81 9.82 -1.83 0.90
CA ARG A 81 8.59 -1.11 1.25
C ARG A 81 8.29 -0.08 0.17
N TRP A 82 7.02 0.24 -0.04
CA TRP A 82 6.64 1.33 -0.93
C TRP A 82 5.37 2.04 -0.45
N VAL A 83 5.29 3.32 -0.80
CA VAL A 83 4.08 4.14 -0.66
C VAL A 83 3.80 4.80 -2.00
N ARG A 84 2.52 4.87 -2.38
CA ARG A 84 2.05 5.69 -3.49
C ARG A 84 0.99 6.66 -3.00
N ARG A 85 1.13 7.93 -3.37
CA ARG A 85 0.12 8.98 -3.14
C ARG A 85 -0.06 9.78 -4.43
N GLY A 86 -1.28 9.80 -4.95
CA GLY A 86 -1.57 10.32 -6.28
C GLY A 86 -0.70 9.68 -7.36
N GLU A 87 0.09 10.51 -8.04
CA GLU A 87 0.96 10.10 -9.15
C GLU A 87 2.32 9.59 -8.71
N TYR A 88 2.71 9.81 -7.45
CA TYR A 88 4.08 9.56 -7.00
C TYR A 88 4.18 8.31 -6.16
N LYS A 89 5.27 7.57 -6.38
CA LYS A 89 5.59 6.35 -5.64
C LYS A 89 7.03 6.42 -5.12
N LEU A 90 7.19 6.25 -3.82
CA LEU A 90 8.48 6.06 -3.16
C LEU A 90 8.67 4.57 -2.89
N ILE A 91 9.84 4.03 -3.24
CA ILE A 91 10.24 2.65 -2.96
C ILE A 91 11.54 2.70 -2.14
N VAL A 92 11.54 2.00 -1.00
CA VAL A 92 12.68 1.91 -0.09
C VAL A 92 13.13 0.45 -0.02
N PRO A 93 14.28 0.11 -0.63
CA PRO A 93 14.86 -1.22 -0.53
C PRO A 93 15.42 -1.50 0.88
N GLN A 94 15.44 -2.78 1.23
CA GLN A 94 16.04 -3.28 2.47
C GLN A 94 17.08 -4.35 2.15
N ALA A 95 18.33 -4.09 2.52
CA ALA A 95 19.42 -5.07 2.44
C ALA A 95 19.50 -5.89 3.73
N HIS A 96 19.85 -7.17 3.62
CA HIS A 96 19.93 -8.09 4.75
C HIS A 96 21.24 -8.86 4.75
N ASN A 97 21.91 -8.94 5.89
CA ASN A 97 23.14 -9.73 6.07
C ASN A 97 24.23 -9.46 5.00
N GLY A 98 24.35 -8.21 4.55
CA GLY A 98 25.29 -7.81 3.51
C GLY A 98 24.93 -8.25 2.08
N GLN A 99 23.71 -8.78 1.88
CA GLN A 99 23.15 -9.08 0.57
C GLN A 99 22.25 -7.93 0.09
N PRO A 100 22.19 -7.66 -1.22
CA PRO A 100 21.25 -6.71 -1.77
C PRO A 100 19.79 -7.18 -1.55
N PRO A 101 18.81 -6.27 -1.68
CA PRO A 101 17.41 -6.64 -1.66
C PRO A 101 17.09 -7.73 -2.69
N TRP A 102 16.21 -8.65 -2.31
CA TRP A 102 15.81 -9.75 -3.19
C TRP A 102 15.21 -9.25 -4.50
N GLY A 103 15.44 -9.97 -5.60
CA GLY A 103 14.86 -9.68 -6.91
C GLY A 103 15.57 -8.59 -7.72
N ASP A 104 16.68 -8.02 -7.23
CA ASP A 104 17.54 -7.07 -7.95
C ASP A 104 16.79 -5.90 -8.61
N TYR A 105 15.71 -5.44 -7.99
CA TYR A 105 14.87 -4.38 -8.56
C TYR A 105 15.48 -3.00 -8.33
N LEU A 106 15.82 -2.69 -7.07
CA LEU A 106 16.47 -1.44 -6.68
C LEU A 106 17.49 -1.71 -5.58
N ALA A 107 18.66 -1.09 -5.67
CA ALA A 107 19.69 -1.15 -4.62
C ALA A 107 19.62 0.03 -3.64
N GLU A 108 19.00 1.14 -4.08
CA GLU A 108 18.90 2.41 -3.36
C GLU A 108 17.44 2.91 -3.42
N PRO A 109 17.00 3.78 -2.50
CA PRO A 109 15.67 4.38 -2.57
C PRO A 109 15.41 5.06 -3.92
N ALA A 110 14.16 5.02 -4.37
CA ALA A 110 13.76 5.69 -5.60
C ALA A 110 12.36 6.31 -5.50
N LEU A 111 12.22 7.48 -6.12
CA LEU A 111 10.96 8.21 -6.26
C LEU A 111 10.60 8.30 -7.74
N PHE A 112 9.38 7.91 -8.10
CA PHE A 112 8.90 7.93 -9.48
C PHE A 112 7.56 8.66 -9.58
N ASN A 113 7.32 9.37 -10.68
CA ASN A 113 5.96 9.74 -11.10
C ASN A 113 5.42 8.59 -11.97
N VAL A 114 4.59 7.71 -11.40
CA VAL A 114 4.12 6.49 -12.07
C VAL A 114 3.01 6.73 -13.11
N VAL A 115 2.50 7.96 -13.23
CA VAL A 115 1.56 8.34 -14.30
C VAL A 115 2.31 8.70 -15.57
N HIS A 116 3.39 9.48 -15.44
CA HIS A 116 4.23 9.90 -16.57
C HIS A 116 5.39 8.94 -16.86
N ASP A 117 5.80 8.15 -15.88
CA ASP A 117 6.82 7.10 -15.98
C ASP A 117 6.29 5.77 -15.41
N PRO A 118 5.32 5.14 -16.09
CA PRO A 118 4.67 3.91 -15.61
C PRO A 118 5.61 2.70 -15.54
N GLN A 119 6.81 2.80 -16.11
CA GLN A 119 7.84 1.77 -16.07
C GLN A 119 8.90 2.03 -15.01
N GLU A 120 8.76 3.09 -14.20
CA GLU A 120 9.65 3.40 -13.07
C GLU A 120 11.14 3.47 -13.51
N GLN A 121 11.43 4.16 -14.61
CA GLN A 121 12.76 4.25 -15.20
C GLN A 121 13.57 5.48 -14.74
N HIS A 122 12.89 6.53 -14.28
CA HIS A 122 13.48 7.83 -13.97
C HIS A 122 13.35 8.13 -12.48
N ASN A 123 14.39 7.79 -11.71
CA ASN A 123 14.44 8.13 -10.29
C ASN A 123 14.58 9.66 -10.10
N LEU A 124 13.65 10.25 -9.37
CA LEU A 124 13.56 11.68 -9.08
C LEU A 124 14.35 12.08 -7.81
N ILE A 125 14.83 11.11 -7.02
CA ILE A 125 15.64 11.42 -5.83
C ILE A 125 16.92 12.14 -6.23
N GLY A 126 17.21 13.23 -5.52
CA GLY A 126 18.37 14.10 -5.77
C GLY A 126 18.02 15.40 -6.49
N ASP A 127 16.83 15.51 -7.08
CA ASP A 127 16.30 16.81 -7.51
C ASP A 127 15.83 17.62 -6.30
N ARG A 128 16.19 18.91 -6.27
CA ARG A 128 15.79 19.82 -5.19
C ARG A 128 14.30 20.10 -5.22
N SER A 129 13.64 20.05 -6.38
CA SER A 129 12.18 20.28 -6.46
C SER A 129 11.38 19.19 -5.76
N ASP A 130 11.91 17.96 -5.70
CA ASP A 130 11.19 16.80 -5.19
C ASP A 130 11.52 16.45 -3.73
N ALA A 131 12.48 17.15 -3.13
CA ALA A 131 12.96 16.87 -1.77
C ALA A 131 11.85 16.93 -0.70
N SER A 132 10.91 17.88 -0.80
CA SER A 132 9.79 17.96 0.15
C SER A 132 8.80 16.81 0.00
N LEU A 133 8.51 16.42 -1.24
CA LEU A 133 7.62 15.30 -1.55
C LEU A 133 8.26 13.98 -1.11
N GLN A 134 9.55 13.79 -1.38
CA GLN A 134 10.30 12.63 -0.90
C GLN A 134 10.22 12.52 0.63
N ALA A 135 10.45 13.62 1.35
CA ALA A 135 10.38 13.64 2.81
C ALA A 135 8.97 13.31 3.32
N GLU A 136 7.93 13.86 2.69
CA GLU A 136 6.52 13.55 3.03
C GLU A 136 6.22 12.05 2.85
N LEU A 137 6.56 11.48 1.70
CA LEU A 137 6.32 10.06 1.42
C LEU A 137 7.14 9.15 2.35
N GLN A 138 8.37 9.55 2.68
CA GLN A 138 9.19 8.82 3.65
C GLN A 138 8.52 8.80 5.03
N THR A 139 8.02 9.94 5.50
CA THR A 139 7.27 10.02 6.77
C THR A 139 6.02 9.14 6.73
N LEU A 140 5.21 9.22 5.66
CA LEU A 140 4.01 8.38 5.53
C LEU A 140 4.35 6.89 5.59
N LEU A 141 5.42 6.47 4.92
CA LEU A 141 5.84 5.07 4.88
C LEU A 141 6.37 4.58 6.24
N ASP A 142 7.10 5.44 6.94
CA ASP A 142 7.66 5.12 8.25
C ASP A 142 6.59 5.15 9.36
N ASP A 143 5.59 6.02 9.27
CA ASP A 143 4.45 6.03 10.17
C ASP A 143 3.55 4.81 9.98
N TRP A 144 3.45 4.31 8.74
CA TRP A 144 2.70 3.08 8.45
C TRP A 144 3.35 1.86 9.09
N TRP A 145 4.62 1.60 8.82
CA TRP A 145 5.39 0.54 9.49
C TRP A 145 6.89 0.65 9.23
N GLN A 146 7.71 0.51 10.28
CA GLN A 146 9.17 0.43 10.18
C GLN A 146 9.67 -1.02 10.40
N PRO A 147 10.46 -1.59 9.46
CA PRO A 147 11.11 -2.88 9.65
C PRO A 147 11.96 -2.90 10.92
N GLY A 148 11.81 -3.97 11.71
CA GLY A 148 12.38 -4.10 13.05
C GLY A 148 11.35 -3.93 14.16
N ASN A 149 10.16 -3.43 13.86
CA ASN A 149 9.01 -3.39 14.78
C ASN A 149 7.88 -4.33 14.31
N ASP A 150 8.13 -5.63 14.31
CA ASP A 150 7.15 -6.64 13.86
C ASP A 150 5.86 -6.67 14.70
N ALA A 151 5.89 -6.12 15.91
CA ALA A 151 4.72 -5.98 16.78
C ALA A 151 3.74 -4.90 16.31
N ALA A 152 4.21 -3.93 15.52
CA ALA A 152 3.38 -2.86 14.94
C ALA A 152 2.72 -3.26 13.61
N VAL A 153 3.01 -4.46 13.09
CA VAL A 153 2.31 -4.99 11.91
C VAL A 153 0.84 -5.14 12.26
N GLN A 154 -0.03 -4.40 11.58
CA GLN A 154 -1.46 -4.41 11.84
C GLN A 154 -2.04 -5.81 11.61
N ARG A 155 -2.78 -6.31 12.62
CA ARG A 155 -3.46 -7.61 12.57
C ARG A 155 -4.91 -7.39 12.99
N PRO A 156 -5.88 -7.97 12.26
CA PRO A 156 -7.25 -7.98 12.73
C PRO A 156 -7.32 -8.67 14.10
N THR A 157 -8.06 -8.10 15.03
CA THR A 157 -8.37 -8.78 16.29
C THR A 157 -9.43 -9.83 15.99
N ILE A 158 -9.12 -11.10 16.27
CA ILE A 158 -10.08 -12.20 16.20
C ILE A 158 -10.22 -12.73 17.62
N ASP A 159 -11.41 -12.55 18.21
CA ASP A 159 -11.78 -13.13 19.51
C ASP A 159 -11.99 -14.66 19.42
#